data_AF-A0AAD9WU97-F1
#
_entry.id   AF-A0AAD9WU97-F1
#
_cell.length_a   1.000
_cell.length_b   1.000
_cell.length_c   1.000
_cell.angle_alpha   90.00
_cell.angle_beta   90.00
_cell.angle_gamma   90.00
#
_symmetry.space_group_name_H-M   'P 1'
#
loop_
_entity.id
_entity.type
_entity.pdbx_description
1 polymer ?
#
loop_
_entity_poly.entity_id
_entity_poly.type
_entity_poly.pdbx_seq_one_letter_code
_entity_poly.pdbx_strand_id
1 'polypeptide(L)'
;MADDKEMPAAVVDGNEVTGHIISTTIGGKNGEPKQTISYMAERVVGTGSFGIVFQAKCLETGETVAIKKVLQDRRYKNRELQLMRVMDHPNVISLKHCFFSTTSKNELFLNLVMEYVPESMYRVLKHYSSANQRMPLIYVKLYMYQIFRGLAYIHTVPGVCHRDLKPQNLLVDPLTHQVKICDFGSAKQLINGEANISYICSRFYRAPELIFGATEYTTSIDIWSAGCVLAELLLGQPLFPGENAVDQLVEIIKVLGTPTREEIRCMNPNYTDFRFPQIKAHPWHKVFHKRMPPEAIDLASRLLQYSPSLRCTALEACAHSFFDELREPNARLPNSRPLPPLFNFKQELAGASPELVNKLIPDHVKRQLVSSSDSLLSPKGVNYEVAALMAVKNKMRDEFHVLDGWDINSVDPCTWNMVSCSVEGFVVSLEMASKGLSGTISPTIGSLSHLKTMLLHDNQLSGTIPAELGMLSELQMLDLSGNQFVGDIPSSLGFLPHLTYFFTGGLIRTTYLVKFLVLLPISQVFPFWIYLSIISVVPLPKY
;
A
#
# COMPACT_ATOMS: atom_id res chain seq x y z
N MET A 1 -26.38 15.35 -7.72
CA MET A 1 -26.59 15.14 -9.17
C MET A 1 -26.04 16.34 -9.90
N ALA A 2 -24.84 16.23 -10.44
CA ALA A 2 -24.28 17.16 -11.41
C ALA A 2 -23.51 16.30 -12.42
N ASP A 3 -23.83 16.48 -13.70
CA ASP A 3 -23.30 15.72 -14.84
C ASP A 3 -21.78 15.92 -14.96
N ASP A 4 -21.01 14.86 -14.72
CA ASP A 4 -19.65 14.71 -15.24
C ASP A 4 -19.74 14.55 -16.77
N LYS A 5 -19.75 15.66 -17.51
CA LYS A 5 -19.57 15.63 -18.97
C LYS A 5 -18.15 15.14 -19.27
N GLU A 6 -18.05 13.91 -19.76
CA GLU A 6 -16.82 13.29 -20.28
C GLU A 6 -16.11 14.21 -21.28
N MET A 7 -14.83 14.49 -21.05
CA MET A 7 -13.97 15.25 -21.95
C MET A 7 -13.52 14.42 -23.16
N PRO A 8 -13.23 15.05 -24.31
CA PRO A 8 -12.86 14.35 -25.54
C PRO A 8 -11.54 13.59 -25.36
N ALA A 9 -11.54 12.33 -25.79
CA ALA A 9 -10.37 11.47 -25.75
C ALA A 9 -9.24 12.03 -26.62
N ALA A 10 -8.01 12.02 -26.10
CA ALA A 10 -6.83 12.38 -26.88
C ALA A 10 -6.60 11.31 -27.97
N VAL A 11 -6.40 11.75 -29.21
CA VAL A 11 -6.08 10.86 -30.32
C VAL A 11 -4.61 10.46 -30.20
N VAL A 12 -4.33 9.16 -30.04
CA VAL A 12 -2.97 8.62 -30.04
C VAL A 12 -2.85 7.72 -31.26
N ASP A 13 -2.02 8.14 -32.21
CA ASP A 13 -1.72 7.38 -33.43
C ASP A 13 -0.60 6.38 -33.14
N GLY A 14 -0.69 5.16 -33.69
CA GLY A 14 0.42 4.20 -33.72
C GLY A 14 0.19 2.89 -32.94
N ASN A 15 0.41 1.77 -33.65
CA ASN A 15 0.51 0.40 -33.12
C ASN A 15 1.87 0.12 -32.43
N GLU A 16 2.79 1.08 -32.42
CA GLU A 16 4.12 0.98 -31.79
C GLU A 16 4.20 1.95 -30.61
N VAL A 17 3.95 1.44 -29.40
CA VAL A 17 3.78 2.28 -28.20
C VAL A 17 5.12 2.82 -27.66
N THR A 18 6.25 2.16 -27.96
CA THR A 18 7.56 2.55 -27.44
C THR A 18 8.11 3.81 -28.10
N GLY A 19 8.61 4.75 -27.29
CA GLY A 19 9.14 6.05 -27.74
C GLY A 19 8.07 7.12 -27.98
N HIS A 20 6.77 6.77 -27.90
CA HIS A 20 5.69 7.74 -28.05
C HIS A 20 5.44 8.51 -26.75
N ILE A 21 5.21 9.81 -26.89
CA ILE A 21 4.79 10.68 -25.79
C ILE A 21 3.26 10.72 -25.76
N ILE A 22 2.69 10.26 -24.66
CA ILE A 22 1.27 10.29 -24.39
C ILE A 22 1.00 11.48 -23.47
N SER A 23 0.53 12.58 -24.04
CA SER A 23 0.08 13.75 -23.26
C SER A 23 -1.39 13.63 -22.92
N THR A 24 -1.73 13.83 -21.65
CA THR A 24 -3.09 13.79 -21.15
C THR A 24 -3.33 14.93 -20.18
N THR A 25 -4.54 15.46 -20.20
CA THR A 25 -4.96 16.46 -19.22
C THR A 25 -5.63 15.75 -18.07
N ILE A 26 -4.98 15.76 -16.91
CA ILE A 26 -5.61 15.32 -15.67
C ILE A 26 -6.50 16.45 -15.14
N GLY A 27 -7.73 16.11 -14.77
CA GLY A 27 -8.59 17.04 -14.05
C GLY A 27 -7.92 17.42 -12.73
N GLY A 28 -7.82 18.71 -12.43
CA GLY A 28 -7.41 19.13 -11.10
C GLY A 28 -8.44 18.63 -10.09
N LYS A 29 -7.98 17.96 -9.03
CA LYS A 29 -8.84 17.63 -7.90
C LYS A 29 -9.16 18.95 -7.16
N ASN A 30 -10.38 19.09 -6.66
CA ASN A 30 -10.75 20.17 -5.74
C ASN A 30 -10.54 21.60 -6.28
N GLY A 31 -10.80 21.83 -7.58
CA GLY A 31 -10.76 23.17 -8.18
C GLY A 31 -9.37 23.61 -8.67
N GLU A 32 -8.36 22.76 -8.58
CA GLU A 32 -7.07 23.01 -9.22
C GLU A 32 -7.18 23.11 -10.74
N PRO A 33 -6.33 23.93 -11.40
CA PRO A 33 -6.30 23.99 -12.84
C PRO A 33 -5.95 22.62 -13.41
N LYS A 34 -6.60 22.29 -14.52
CA LYS A 34 -6.27 21.10 -15.31
C LYS A 34 -4.78 21.09 -15.63
N GLN A 35 -4.08 20.04 -15.24
CA GLN A 35 -2.65 19.87 -15.52
C GLN A 35 -2.48 18.93 -16.71
N THR A 36 -1.64 19.33 -17.64
CA THR A 36 -1.18 18.44 -18.72
C THR A 36 0.01 17.66 -18.20
N ILE A 37 -0.10 16.33 -18.22
CA ILE A 37 0.97 15.39 -17.89
C ILE A 37 1.33 14.59 -19.13
N SER A 38 2.62 14.35 -19.32
CA SER A 38 3.16 13.68 -20.50
C SER A 38 3.95 12.45 -20.07
N TYR A 39 3.63 11.32 -20.71
CA TYR A 39 4.29 10.04 -20.45
C TYR A 39 5.07 9.59 -21.66
N MET A 40 6.37 9.37 -21.50
CA MET A 40 7.17 8.68 -22.51
C MET A 40 7.10 7.18 -22.24
N ALA A 41 6.44 6.43 -23.12
CA ALA A 41 6.39 4.98 -23.03
C ALA A 41 7.76 4.38 -23.40
N GLU A 42 8.39 3.67 -22.46
CA GLU A 42 9.74 3.15 -22.62
C GLU A 42 9.75 1.73 -23.18
N ARG A 43 8.95 0.84 -22.59
CA ARG A 43 8.89 -0.58 -22.99
C ARG A 43 7.58 -1.25 -22.57
N VAL A 44 7.16 -2.24 -23.34
CA VAL A 44 6.07 -3.15 -22.95
C VAL A 44 6.58 -4.08 -21.85
N VAL A 45 5.87 -4.13 -20.72
CA VAL A 45 6.21 -4.98 -19.56
C VAL A 45 5.25 -6.14 -19.38
N GLY A 46 4.06 -6.08 -19.97
CA GLY A 46 3.09 -7.17 -19.97
C GLY A 46 2.10 -7.08 -21.12
N THR A 47 1.70 -8.24 -21.64
CA THR A 47 0.62 -8.41 -22.62
C THR A 47 -0.35 -9.45 -22.08
N GLY A 48 -1.65 -9.14 -22.10
CA GLY A 48 -2.67 -10.05 -21.60
C GLY A 48 -3.96 -9.95 -22.41
N SER A 49 -4.92 -10.82 -22.10
CA SER A 49 -6.24 -10.85 -22.75
C SER A 49 -7.03 -9.55 -22.64
N PHE A 50 -6.72 -8.74 -21.62
CA PHE A 50 -7.45 -7.51 -21.31
C PHE A 50 -6.74 -6.23 -21.79
N GLY A 51 -5.51 -6.33 -22.29
CA GLY A 51 -4.75 -5.17 -22.77
C GLY A 51 -3.24 -5.30 -22.67
N ILE A 52 -2.57 -4.17 -22.83
CA ILE A 52 -1.11 -4.05 -22.82
C ILE A 52 -0.70 -3.19 -21.64
N VAL A 53 0.35 -3.61 -20.92
CA VAL A 53 0.98 -2.83 -19.86
C VAL A 53 2.35 -2.39 -20.34
N PHE A 54 2.63 -1.11 -20.27
CA PHE A 54 3.94 -0.55 -20.57
C PHE A 54 4.49 0.24 -19.39
N GLN A 55 5.80 0.18 -19.22
CA GLN A 55 6.54 1.10 -18.37
C GLN A 55 6.64 2.43 -19.11
N ALA A 56 6.38 3.52 -18.39
CA ALA A 56 6.52 4.86 -18.92
C ALA A 56 7.22 5.76 -17.89
N LYS A 57 7.82 6.84 -18.37
CA LYS A 57 8.38 7.91 -17.54
C LYS A 57 7.51 9.15 -17.66
N CYS A 58 7.03 9.65 -16.52
CA CYS A 58 6.38 10.95 -16.42
C CYS A 58 7.44 12.03 -16.69
N LEU A 59 7.24 12.88 -17.69
CA LEU A 59 8.23 13.85 -18.12
C LEU A 59 8.33 15.04 -17.16
N GLU A 60 7.23 15.39 -16.51
CA GLU A 60 7.14 16.52 -15.58
C GLU A 60 7.78 16.21 -14.23
N THR A 61 7.66 14.96 -13.75
CA THR A 61 8.18 14.56 -12.43
C THR A 61 9.43 13.69 -12.50
N GLY A 62 9.73 13.11 -13.68
CA GLY A 62 10.75 12.08 -13.85
C GLY A 62 10.38 10.71 -13.29
N GLU A 63 9.19 10.56 -12.70
CA GLU A 63 8.73 9.33 -12.06
C GLU A 63 8.47 8.21 -13.09
N THR A 64 8.93 6.99 -12.80
CA THR A 64 8.57 5.80 -13.58
C THR A 64 7.22 5.25 -13.12
N VAL A 65 6.32 5.00 -14.08
CA VAL A 65 4.95 4.50 -13.86
C VAL A 65 4.69 3.27 -14.73
N ALA A 66 3.66 2.49 -14.36
CA ALA A 66 3.10 1.47 -15.22
C ALA A 66 1.76 1.96 -15.79
N ILE A 67 1.59 1.89 -17.11
CA ILE A 67 0.34 2.27 -17.77
C ILE A 67 -0.29 1.02 -18.38
N LYS A 68 -1.45 0.63 -17.88
CA LYS A 68 -2.27 -0.45 -18.45
C LYS A 68 -3.30 0.15 -19.40
N LYS A 69 -3.15 -0.11 -20.69
CA LYS A 69 -4.06 0.32 -21.76
C LYS A 69 -5.02 -0.82 -22.08
N VAL A 70 -6.31 -0.61 -21.84
CA VAL A 70 -7.38 -1.59 -22.05
C VAL A 70 -8.42 -1.04 -23.02
N LEU A 71 -8.97 -1.89 -23.87
CA LEU A 71 -10.06 -1.50 -24.77
C LEU A 71 -11.31 -1.21 -23.93
N GLN A 72 -11.97 -0.09 -24.18
CA GLN A 72 -13.11 0.38 -23.42
C GLN A 72 -14.39 0.34 -24.27
N ASP A 73 -15.36 -0.47 -23.85
CA ASP A 73 -16.72 -0.38 -24.39
C ASP A 73 -17.40 0.86 -23.77
N ARG A 74 -17.89 1.76 -24.62
CA ARG A 74 -18.56 3.01 -24.22
C ARG A 74 -19.84 2.77 -23.40
N ARG A 75 -20.43 1.57 -23.48
CA ARG A 75 -21.69 1.24 -22.80
C ARG A 75 -21.53 0.79 -21.36
N TYR A 76 -20.32 0.41 -20.96
CA TYR A 76 -20.09 -0.24 -19.66
C TYR A 76 -19.01 0.47 -18.87
N LYS A 77 -19.21 0.62 -17.56
CA LYS A 77 -18.15 1.08 -16.66
C LYS A 77 -17.10 -0.01 -16.49
N ASN A 78 -15.84 0.39 -16.42
CA ASN A 78 -14.74 -0.55 -16.19
C ASN A 78 -14.67 -0.92 -14.69
N ARG A 79 -14.93 -2.21 -14.39
CA ARG A 79 -14.91 -2.73 -13.02
C ARG A 79 -13.53 -2.63 -12.37
N GLU A 80 -12.45 -2.90 -13.11
CA GLU A 80 -11.09 -2.80 -12.59
C GLU A 80 -10.80 -1.37 -12.11
N LEU A 81 -11.16 -0.36 -12.90
CA LEU A 81 -11.04 1.05 -12.49
C LEU A 81 -11.86 1.37 -11.23
N GLN A 82 -13.09 0.88 -11.15
CA GLN A 82 -13.95 1.13 -9.99
C GLN A 82 -13.35 0.56 -8.69
N LEU A 83 -12.81 -0.65 -8.75
CA LEU A 83 -12.14 -1.28 -7.62
C LEU A 83 -10.86 -0.52 -7.25
N MET A 84 -10.01 -0.21 -8.22
CA MET A 84 -8.71 0.43 -7.96
C MET A 84 -8.83 1.84 -7.38
N ARG A 85 -9.95 2.55 -7.62
CA ARG A 85 -10.20 3.89 -7.04
C ARG A 85 -10.42 3.89 -5.53
N VAL A 86 -10.85 2.77 -4.95
CA VAL A 86 -11.19 2.66 -3.52
C VAL A 86 -10.16 1.85 -2.73
N MET A 87 -9.13 1.32 -3.39
CA MET A 87 -8.10 0.53 -2.75
C MET A 87 -6.88 1.40 -2.40
N ASP A 88 -6.48 1.34 -1.14
CA ASP A 88 -5.25 1.94 -0.61
C ASP A 88 -4.63 1.00 0.43
N HIS A 89 -3.55 0.32 0.05
CA HIS A 89 -2.85 -0.61 0.94
C HIS A 89 -1.39 -0.79 0.48
N PRO A 90 -0.40 -0.88 1.40
CA PRO A 90 1.03 -1.02 1.03
C PRO A 90 1.34 -2.24 0.15
N ASN A 91 0.53 -3.31 0.27
CA ASN A 91 0.69 -4.55 -0.50
C ASN A 91 -0.30 -4.72 -1.66
N VAL A 92 -0.96 -3.64 -2.08
CA VAL A 92 -1.80 -3.58 -3.28
C VAL A 92 -1.26 -2.48 -4.19
N ILE A 93 -1.34 -2.69 -5.52
CA ILE A 93 -0.91 -1.68 -6.49
C ILE A 93 -1.82 -0.45 -6.45
N SER A 94 -1.23 0.74 -6.38
CA SER A 94 -1.94 2.01 -6.32
C SER A 94 -2.24 2.56 -7.72
N LEU A 95 -3.48 3.04 -7.90
CA LEU A 95 -3.88 3.83 -9.05
C LEU A 95 -3.54 5.30 -8.79
N LYS A 96 -2.66 5.87 -9.60
CA LYS A 96 -2.34 7.30 -9.55
C LYS A 96 -3.46 8.12 -10.19
N HIS A 97 -3.84 7.76 -11.42
CA HIS A 97 -4.97 8.34 -12.15
C HIS A 97 -5.29 7.51 -13.39
N CYS A 98 -6.30 7.92 -14.16
CA CYS A 98 -6.66 7.30 -15.42
C CYS A 98 -6.99 8.34 -16.48
N PHE A 99 -6.87 7.98 -17.75
CA PHE A 99 -7.31 8.82 -18.87
C PHE A 99 -7.77 7.98 -20.06
N PHE A 100 -8.57 8.58 -20.93
CA PHE A 100 -9.05 7.94 -22.15
C PHE A 100 -8.23 8.38 -23.36
N SER A 101 -7.99 7.45 -24.27
CA SER A 101 -7.35 7.71 -25.56
C SER A 101 -8.13 7.04 -26.69
N THR A 102 -8.19 7.66 -27.86
CA THR A 102 -8.80 7.07 -29.06
C THR A 102 -7.74 6.77 -30.12
N THR A 103 -7.94 5.70 -30.88
CA THR A 103 -7.13 5.41 -32.07
C THR A 103 -7.70 6.14 -33.29
N SER A 104 -6.92 6.19 -34.37
CA SER A 104 -7.38 6.66 -35.69
C SER A 104 -8.58 5.88 -36.24
N LYS A 105 -8.84 4.66 -35.74
CA LYS A 105 -10.04 3.86 -36.03
C LYS A 105 -11.22 4.15 -35.10
N ASN A 106 -11.15 5.20 -34.28
CA ASN A 106 -12.16 5.60 -33.30
C ASN A 106 -12.43 4.54 -32.20
N GLU A 107 -11.47 3.65 -31.95
CA GLU A 107 -11.55 2.71 -30.83
C GLU A 107 -11.17 3.44 -29.54
N LEU A 108 -12.00 3.31 -28.51
CA LEU A 108 -11.79 3.95 -27.21
C LEU A 108 -10.96 3.03 -26.31
N PHE A 109 -9.93 3.58 -25.70
CA PHE A 109 -9.10 2.89 -24.72
C PHE A 109 -9.12 3.64 -23.38
N LEU A 110 -9.16 2.89 -22.30
CA LEU A 110 -8.91 3.36 -20.95
C LEU A 110 -7.45 3.07 -20.58
N ASN A 111 -6.74 4.07 -20.09
CA ASN A 111 -5.36 3.97 -19.63
C ASN A 111 -5.33 4.15 -18.11
N LEU A 112 -4.91 3.13 -17.39
CA LEU A 112 -4.75 3.14 -15.94
C LEU A 112 -3.28 3.43 -15.63
N VAL A 113 -3.00 4.59 -15.03
CA VAL A 113 -1.65 4.97 -14.59
C VAL A 113 -1.46 4.52 -13.15
N MET A 114 -0.54 3.60 -12.95
CA MET A 114 -0.25 2.95 -11.66
C MET A 114 1.19 3.23 -11.26
N GLU A 115 1.49 3.07 -9.98
CA GLU A 115 2.88 3.00 -9.54
C GLU A 115 3.63 1.87 -10.27
N TYR A 116 4.94 2.06 -10.50
CA TYR A 116 5.78 1.05 -11.12
C TYR A 116 6.48 0.21 -10.06
N VAL A 117 6.43 -1.11 -10.21
CA VAL A 117 7.22 -2.05 -9.42
C VAL A 117 8.11 -2.86 -10.37
N PRO A 118 9.43 -2.96 -10.15
CA PRO A 118 10.37 -3.42 -11.17
C PRO A 118 10.21 -4.86 -11.64
N GLU A 119 9.94 -5.78 -10.73
CA GLU A 119 9.93 -7.23 -11.02
C GLU A 119 8.59 -7.88 -10.65
N SER A 120 8.35 -9.06 -11.22
CA SER A 120 7.31 -9.97 -10.75
C SER A 120 7.93 -11.13 -9.99
N MET A 121 7.16 -11.69 -9.05
CA MET A 121 7.54 -12.87 -8.28
C MET A 121 7.93 -14.03 -9.20
N TYR A 122 7.24 -14.16 -10.33
CA TYR A 122 7.59 -15.13 -11.38
C TYR A 122 9.01 -14.95 -11.89
N ARG A 123 9.44 -13.71 -12.20
CA ARG A 123 10.80 -13.43 -12.69
C ARG A 123 11.85 -13.68 -11.61
N VAL A 124 11.55 -13.29 -10.36
CA VAL A 124 12.42 -13.57 -9.21
C VAL A 124 12.59 -15.08 -9.02
N LEU A 125 11.51 -15.85 -9.07
CA LEU A 125 11.57 -17.30 -8.98
C LEU A 125 12.35 -17.93 -10.14
N LYS A 126 12.10 -17.46 -11.37
CA LYS A 126 12.81 -17.93 -12.57
C LYS A 126 14.31 -17.67 -12.47
N HIS A 127 14.74 -16.55 -11.90
CA HIS A 127 16.15 -16.25 -11.66
C HIS A 127 16.81 -17.32 -10.77
N TYR A 128 16.20 -17.64 -9.62
CA TYR A 128 16.69 -18.70 -8.73
C TYR A 128 16.71 -20.07 -9.42
N SER A 129 15.61 -20.44 -10.07
CA SER A 129 15.49 -21.72 -10.80
C SER A 129 16.55 -21.85 -11.90
N SER A 130 16.77 -20.79 -12.67
CA SER A 130 17.77 -20.76 -13.76
C SER A 130 19.21 -20.77 -13.25
N ALA A 131 19.45 -20.24 -12.05
CA ALA A 131 20.74 -20.35 -11.35
C ALA A 131 20.92 -21.69 -10.62
N ASN A 132 19.96 -22.63 -10.73
CA ASN A 132 19.90 -23.88 -9.97
C ASN A 132 20.02 -23.66 -8.45
N GLN A 133 19.45 -22.55 -7.97
CA GLN A 133 19.40 -22.16 -6.58
C GLN A 133 17.96 -22.19 -6.08
N ARG A 134 17.79 -22.37 -4.78
CA ARG A 134 16.50 -22.19 -4.12
C ARG A 134 16.40 -20.81 -3.51
N MET A 135 15.20 -20.24 -3.53
CA MET A 135 14.93 -18.99 -2.85
C MET A 135 15.20 -19.17 -1.34
N PRO A 136 16.02 -18.30 -0.72
CA PRO A 136 16.20 -18.28 0.72
C PRO A 136 14.86 -18.18 1.46
N LEU A 137 14.71 -18.97 2.53
CA LEU A 137 13.45 -19.10 3.23
C LEU A 137 12.94 -17.78 3.82
N ILE A 138 13.84 -16.90 4.26
CA ILE A 138 13.48 -15.57 4.77
C ILE A 138 12.73 -14.73 3.71
N TYR A 139 13.09 -14.85 2.42
CA TYR A 139 12.36 -14.19 1.34
C TYR A 139 11.00 -14.83 1.09
N VAL A 140 10.91 -16.16 1.16
CA VAL A 140 9.60 -16.86 1.06
C VAL A 140 8.66 -16.39 2.17
N LYS A 141 9.15 -16.33 3.42
CA LYS A 141 8.40 -15.79 4.56
C LYS A 141 7.98 -14.35 4.32
N LEU A 142 8.93 -13.49 3.97
CA LEU A 142 8.71 -12.06 3.79
C LEU A 142 7.68 -11.77 2.68
N TYR A 143 7.80 -12.47 1.55
CA TYR A 143 6.91 -12.28 0.41
C TYR A 143 5.51 -12.83 0.69
N MET A 144 5.41 -14.06 1.21
CA MET A 144 4.11 -14.65 1.50
C MET A 144 3.36 -13.90 2.59
N TYR A 145 4.05 -13.39 3.62
CA TYR A 145 3.43 -12.57 4.65
C TYR A 145 2.77 -11.31 4.05
N GLN A 146 3.47 -10.61 3.17
CA GLN A 146 2.95 -9.42 2.48
C GLN A 146 1.80 -9.74 1.52
N ILE A 147 1.86 -10.89 0.83
CA ILE A 147 0.76 -11.37 -0.02
C ILE A 147 -0.49 -11.62 0.83
N PHE A 148 -0.37 -12.36 1.94
CA PHE A 148 -1.49 -12.60 2.83
C PHE A 148 -2.03 -11.31 3.44
N ARG A 149 -1.17 -10.35 3.77
CA ARG A 149 -1.62 -9.04 4.25
C ARG A 149 -2.42 -8.27 3.19
N GLY A 150 -1.96 -8.27 1.94
CA GLY A 150 -2.71 -7.70 0.82
C GLY A 150 -4.04 -8.41 0.57
N LEU A 151 -4.07 -9.74 0.66
CA LEU A 151 -5.30 -10.53 0.57
C LEU A 151 -6.29 -10.22 1.70
N ALA A 152 -5.81 -10.15 2.95
CA ALA A 152 -6.63 -9.79 4.10
C ALA A 152 -7.28 -8.42 3.91
N TYR A 153 -6.54 -7.44 3.39
CA TYR A 153 -7.10 -6.14 3.04
C TYR A 153 -8.20 -6.24 1.98
N ILE A 154 -7.94 -6.83 0.81
CA ILE A 154 -8.94 -6.87 -0.28
C ILE A 154 -10.17 -7.72 0.08
N HIS A 155 -10.00 -8.77 0.88
CA HIS A 155 -11.10 -9.62 1.32
C HIS A 155 -11.98 -8.95 2.37
N THR A 156 -11.40 -8.19 3.30
CA THR A 156 -12.13 -7.60 4.43
C THR A 156 -12.69 -6.22 4.13
N VAL A 157 -11.90 -5.36 3.47
CA VAL A 157 -12.23 -3.93 3.36
C VAL A 157 -13.18 -3.65 2.19
N PRO A 158 -12.82 -3.93 0.92
CA PRO A 158 -13.75 -3.80 -0.19
C PRO A 158 -14.59 -5.08 -0.45
N GLY A 159 -14.31 -6.20 0.23
CA GLY A 159 -15.05 -7.46 0.01
C GLY A 159 -14.79 -8.11 -1.36
N VAL A 160 -13.59 -7.92 -1.90
CA VAL A 160 -13.23 -8.28 -3.28
C VAL A 160 -12.42 -9.57 -3.30
N CYS A 161 -12.82 -10.50 -4.17
CA CYS A 161 -11.99 -11.65 -4.54
C CYS A 161 -11.16 -11.30 -5.78
N HIS A 162 -9.86 -11.63 -5.77
CA HIS A 162 -8.92 -11.32 -6.85
C HIS A 162 -9.15 -12.22 -8.08
N ARG A 163 -9.35 -13.53 -7.87
CA ARG A 163 -9.69 -14.55 -8.89
C ARG A 163 -8.66 -14.79 -9.99
N ASP A 164 -7.44 -14.27 -9.84
CA ASP A 164 -6.30 -14.64 -10.68
C ASP A 164 -4.96 -14.44 -9.97
N LEU A 165 -4.88 -14.85 -8.70
CA LEU A 165 -3.64 -14.74 -7.93
C LEU A 165 -2.61 -15.77 -8.42
N LYS A 166 -1.42 -15.29 -8.82
CA LYS A 166 -0.32 -16.09 -9.38
C LYS A 166 0.99 -15.30 -9.33
N PRO A 167 2.17 -15.93 -9.44
CA PRO A 167 3.46 -15.24 -9.37
C PRO A 167 3.65 -14.09 -10.37
N GLN A 168 2.95 -14.12 -11.51
CA GLN A 168 3.01 -13.03 -12.50
C GLN A 168 2.25 -11.77 -12.04
N ASN A 169 1.22 -11.94 -11.20
CA ASN A 169 0.35 -10.86 -10.68
C ASN A 169 0.78 -10.40 -9.28
N LEU A 170 1.98 -10.80 -8.87
CA LEU A 170 2.62 -10.43 -7.61
C LEU A 170 3.89 -9.69 -7.97
N LEU A 171 3.89 -8.37 -7.79
CA LEU A 171 5.05 -7.54 -8.09
C LEU A 171 5.96 -7.44 -6.86
N VAL A 172 7.26 -7.35 -7.10
CA VAL A 172 8.30 -7.29 -6.08
C VAL A 172 9.30 -6.22 -6.47
N ASP A 173 9.66 -5.35 -5.52
CA ASP A 173 10.86 -4.54 -5.63
C ASP A 173 12.03 -5.30 -4.99
N PRO A 174 13.02 -5.80 -5.76
CA PRO A 174 14.13 -6.57 -5.21
C PRO A 174 15.05 -5.77 -4.27
N LEU A 175 15.01 -4.43 -4.31
CA LEU A 175 15.85 -3.58 -3.47
C LEU A 175 15.25 -3.41 -2.07
N THR A 176 13.94 -3.17 -2.01
CA THR A 176 13.19 -2.90 -0.76
C THR A 176 12.47 -4.14 -0.24
N HIS A 177 12.33 -5.17 -1.06
CA HIS A 177 11.51 -6.37 -0.83
C HIS A 177 10.02 -6.10 -0.58
N GLN A 178 9.53 -4.93 -1.02
CA GLN A 178 8.10 -4.62 -1.00
C GLN A 178 7.37 -5.50 -2.04
N VAL A 179 6.25 -6.11 -1.62
CA VAL A 179 5.38 -6.89 -2.51
C VAL A 179 4.06 -6.17 -2.73
N LYS A 180 3.57 -6.16 -3.97
CA LYS A 180 2.27 -5.58 -4.35
C LYS A 180 1.46 -6.54 -5.22
N ILE A 181 0.22 -6.79 -4.84
CA ILE A 181 -0.76 -7.51 -5.66
C ILE A 181 -1.23 -6.56 -6.77
N CYS A 182 -1.23 -7.04 -8.03
CA CYS A 182 -1.67 -6.29 -9.19
C CYS A 182 -2.61 -7.09 -10.09
N ASP A 183 -3.13 -6.44 -11.14
CA ASP A 183 -4.04 -7.02 -12.15
C ASP A 183 -5.42 -7.41 -11.60
N PHE A 184 -6.25 -6.40 -11.35
CA PHE A 184 -7.61 -6.55 -10.84
C PHE A 184 -8.65 -6.73 -11.95
N GLY A 185 -8.22 -7.03 -13.19
CA GLY A 185 -9.11 -7.23 -14.34
C GLY A 185 -10.10 -8.39 -14.15
N SER A 186 -9.67 -9.42 -13.43
CA SER A 186 -10.50 -10.57 -13.04
C SER A 186 -11.20 -10.39 -11.70
N ALA A 187 -10.88 -9.35 -10.92
CA ALA A 187 -11.40 -9.20 -9.57
C ALA A 187 -12.90 -8.88 -9.56
N LYS A 188 -13.60 -9.31 -8.51
CA LYS A 188 -15.04 -9.04 -8.31
C LYS A 188 -15.38 -9.05 -6.82
N GLN A 189 -16.26 -8.14 -6.41
CA GLN A 189 -16.97 -8.25 -5.14
C GLN A 189 -17.93 -9.45 -5.21
N LEU A 190 -17.77 -10.42 -4.33
CA LEU A 190 -18.62 -11.61 -4.29
C LEU A 190 -19.79 -11.36 -3.36
N ILE A 191 -21.00 -11.50 -3.90
CA ILE A 191 -22.25 -11.32 -3.15
C ILE A 191 -22.83 -12.71 -2.88
N ASN A 192 -23.19 -12.97 -1.63
CA ASN A 192 -23.75 -14.25 -1.23
C ASN A 192 -25.06 -14.54 -1.99
N GLY A 193 -25.18 -15.74 -2.55
CA GLY A 193 -26.30 -16.16 -3.41
C GLY A 193 -26.21 -15.71 -4.87
N GLU A 194 -25.21 -14.93 -5.28
CA GLU A 194 -24.99 -14.63 -6.69
C GLU A 194 -24.09 -15.66 -7.37
N ALA A 195 -24.53 -16.18 -8.51
CA ALA A 195 -23.72 -17.05 -9.35
C ALA A 195 -22.56 -16.29 -10.02
N ASN A 196 -21.40 -16.94 -10.09
CA ASN A 196 -20.18 -16.42 -10.71
C ASN A 196 -19.61 -17.42 -11.73
N ILE A 197 -18.83 -16.93 -12.69
CA ILE A 197 -18.15 -17.78 -13.67
C ILE A 197 -17.11 -18.67 -12.96
N SER A 198 -17.21 -19.98 -13.16
CA SER A 198 -16.31 -20.98 -12.59
C SER A 198 -15.00 -21.13 -13.38
N TYR A 199 -15.03 -20.94 -14.70
CA TYR A 199 -13.84 -20.91 -15.55
C TYR A 199 -13.09 -19.58 -15.38
N ILE A 200 -12.44 -19.45 -14.23
CA ILE A 200 -11.63 -18.30 -13.80
C ILE A 200 -10.34 -18.80 -13.13
N CYS A 201 -9.43 -17.92 -12.76
CA CYS A 201 -8.06 -18.21 -12.33
C CYS A 201 -7.19 -18.90 -13.40
N SER A 202 -5.90 -18.57 -13.37
CA SER A 202 -4.88 -19.31 -14.12
C SER A 202 -4.76 -20.75 -13.61
N ARG A 203 -4.63 -21.70 -14.54
CA ARG A 203 -4.86 -23.14 -14.31
C ARG A 203 -4.13 -23.72 -13.10
N PHE A 204 -2.82 -23.49 -12.97
CA PHE A 204 -2.00 -24.08 -11.89
C PHE A 204 -2.39 -23.59 -10.48
N TYR A 205 -3.06 -22.45 -10.39
CA TYR A 205 -3.47 -21.79 -9.15
C TYR A 205 -4.98 -21.89 -8.91
N ARG A 206 -5.70 -22.60 -9.79
CA ARG A 206 -7.17 -22.72 -9.74
C ARG A 206 -7.58 -23.67 -8.61
N ALA A 207 -8.50 -23.20 -7.77
CA ALA A 207 -9.06 -23.97 -6.67
C ALA A 207 -9.94 -25.13 -7.17
N PRO A 208 -9.96 -26.27 -6.47
CA PRO A 208 -10.65 -27.48 -6.95
C PRO A 208 -12.16 -27.26 -7.14
N GLU A 209 -12.82 -26.47 -6.30
CA GLU A 209 -14.24 -26.12 -6.46
C GLU A 209 -14.55 -25.43 -7.80
N LEU A 210 -13.61 -24.62 -8.34
CA LEU A 210 -13.74 -24.01 -9.66
C LEU A 210 -13.60 -25.06 -10.77
N ILE A 211 -12.75 -26.06 -10.59
CA ILE A 211 -12.59 -27.19 -11.51
C ILE A 211 -13.86 -28.06 -11.52
N PHE A 212 -14.48 -28.25 -10.36
CA PHE A 212 -15.80 -28.89 -10.21
C PHE A 212 -16.95 -28.01 -10.72
N GLY A 213 -16.69 -26.81 -11.22
CA GLY A 213 -17.70 -25.94 -11.83
C GLY A 213 -18.57 -25.18 -10.85
N ALA A 214 -18.16 -25.03 -9.58
CA ALA A 214 -18.90 -24.25 -8.59
C ALA A 214 -19.05 -22.79 -9.06
N THR A 215 -20.26 -22.26 -8.94
CA THR A 215 -20.59 -20.86 -9.26
C THR A 215 -20.78 -20.00 -8.02
N GLU A 216 -20.96 -20.62 -6.86
CA GLU A 216 -21.13 -19.97 -5.56
C GLU A 216 -19.89 -20.24 -4.69
N TYR A 217 -18.75 -19.73 -5.15
CA TYR A 217 -17.48 -19.77 -4.42
C TYR A 217 -17.24 -18.47 -3.64
N THR A 218 -16.29 -18.49 -2.72
CA THR A 218 -15.93 -17.34 -1.86
C THR A 218 -14.51 -16.86 -2.15
N THR A 219 -14.03 -15.87 -1.39
CA THR A 219 -12.64 -15.40 -1.41
C THR A 219 -11.61 -16.49 -1.06
N SER A 220 -12.06 -17.62 -0.50
CA SER A 220 -11.24 -18.81 -0.22
C SER A 220 -10.51 -19.38 -1.44
N ILE A 221 -10.94 -19.07 -2.66
CA ILE A 221 -10.21 -19.47 -3.88
C ILE A 221 -8.86 -18.75 -3.99
N ASP A 222 -8.75 -17.51 -3.53
CA ASP A 222 -7.47 -16.77 -3.52
C ASP A 222 -6.51 -17.36 -2.47
N ILE A 223 -7.06 -17.89 -1.35
CA ILE A 223 -6.27 -18.58 -0.32
C ILE A 223 -5.65 -19.87 -0.89
N TRP A 224 -6.42 -20.63 -1.67
CA TRP A 224 -5.89 -21.78 -2.40
C TRP A 224 -4.78 -21.37 -3.37
N SER A 225 -5.02 -20.32 -4.17
CA SER A 225 -4.01 -19.81 -5.10
C SER A 225 -2.73 -19.35 -4.37
N ALA A 226 -2.86 -18.71 -3.20
CA ALA A 226 -1.73 -18.33 -2.36
C ALA A 226 -0.99 -19.56 -1.79
N GLY A 227 -1.70 -20.64 -1.46
CA GLY A 227 -1.10 -21.93 -1.10
C GLY A 227 -0.28 -22.53 -2.25
N CYS A 228 -0.78 -22.46 -3.47
CA CYS A 228 -0.02 -22.87 -4.67
C CYS A 228 1.23 -22.01 -4.87
N VAL A 229 1.14 -20.69 -4.68
CA VAL A 229 2.29 -19.77 -4.74
C VAL A 229 3.32 -20.10 -3.66
N LEU A 230 2.90 -20.31 -2.41
CA LEU A 230 3.79 -20.72 -1.31
C LEU A 230 4.54 -22.00 -1.68
N ALA A 231 3.82 -23.04 -2.11
CA ALA A 231 4.43 -24.30 -2.48
C ALA A 231 5.41 -24.14 -3.65
N GLU A 232 5.07 -23.34 -4.65
CA GLU A 232 5.93 -23.06 -5.80
C GLU A 232 7.21 -22.31 -5.39
N LEU A 233 7.13 -21.32 -4.49
CA LEU A 233 8.30 -20.64 -3.95
C LEU A 233 9.23 -21.59 -3.16
N LEU A 234 8.64 -22.54 -2.42
CA LEU A 234 9.38 -23.54 -1.65
C LEU A 234 10.02 -24.64 -2.53
N LEU A 235 9.37 -25.01 -3.63
CA LEU A 235 9.80 -26.09 -4.53
C LEU A 235 10.69 -25.59 -5.68
N GLY A 236 10.55 -24.33 -6.08
CA GLY A 236 11.18 -23.77 -7.29
C GLY A 236 10.42 -24.06 -8.58
N GLN A 237 9.25 -24.70 -8.50
CA GLN A 237 8.40 -25.09 -9.63
C GLN A 237 6.94 -25.23 -9.17
N PRO A 238 5.95 -25.11 -10.09
CA PRO A 238 4.53 -25.24 -9.73
C PRO A 238 4.20 -26.58 -9.07
N LEU A 239 3.38 -26.55 -8.01
CA LEU A 239 2.96 -27.76 -7.30
C LEU A 239 1.99 -28.63 -8.12
N PHE A 240 1.08 -28.01 -8.87
CA PHE A 240 0.04 -28.68 -9.65
C PHE A 240 0.09 -28.25 -11.12
N PRO A 241 1.02 -28.79 -11.92
CA PRO A 241 1.21 -28.39 -13.32
C PRO A 241 0.31 -29.18 -14.29
N GLY A 242 -1.02 -29.06 -14.19
CA GLY A 242 -1.94 -29.78 -15.07
C GLY A 242 -2.04 -29.18 -16.48
N GLU A 243 -2.08 -30.01 -17.54
CA GLU A 243 -2.17 -29.52 -18.93
C GLU A 243 -3.57 -28.99 -19.30
N ASN A 244 -4.61 -29.57 -18.71
CA ASN A 244 -6.01 -29.17 -18.84
C ASN A 244 -6.73 -29.26 -17.48
N ALA A 245 -8.05 -29.03 -17.44
CA ALA A 245 -8.81 -29.02 -16.18
C ALA A 245 -8.86 -30.39 -15.49
N VAL A 246 -8.88 -31.49 -16.27
CA VAL A 246 -8.88 -32.86 -15.74
C VAL A 246 -7.51 -33.19 -15.18
N ASP A 247 -6.44 -32.90 -15.92
CA ASP A 247 -5.07 -33.14 -15.46
C ASP A 247 -4.73 -32.30 -14.23
N GLN A 248 -5.24 -31.07 -14.15
CA GLN A 248 -5.10 -30.22 -12.96
C GLN A 248 -5.69 -30.92 -11.73
N LEU A 249 -6.87 -31.52 -11.85
CA LEU A 249 -7.48 -32.27 -10.76
C LEU A 249 -6.69 -33.53 -10.41
N VAL A 250 -6.13 -34.22 -11.40
CA VAL A 250 -5.26 -35.39 -11.20
C VAL A 250 -4.01 -35.01 -10.41
N GLU A 251 -3.33 -33.90 -10.74
CA GLU A 251 -2.17 -33.42 -9.99
C GLU A 251 -2.52 -33.08 -8.53
N ILE A 252 -3.69 -32.49 -8.29
CA ILE A 252 -4.17 -32.23 -6.93
C ILE A 252 -4.40 -33.54 -6.16
N ILE A 253 -5.08 -34.51 -6.78
CA ILE A 253 -5.37 -35.83 -6.16
C ILE A 253 -4.09 -36.61 -5.86
N LYS A 254 -3.05 -36.51 -6.68
CA LYS A 254 -1.74 -37.16 -6.42
C LYS A 254 -1.13 -36.69 -5.09
N VAL A 255 -1.40 -35.45 -4.67
CA VAL A 255 -0.89 -34.87 -3.43
C VAL A 255 -1.87 -35.04 -2.28
N LEU A 256 -3.12 -34.58 -2.45
CA LEU A 256 -4.13 -34.55 -1.38
C LEU A 256 -4.86 -35.89 -1.20
N GLY A 257 -4.72 -36.82 -2.14
CA GLY A 257 -5.53 -38.03 -2.22
C GLY A 257 -6.89 -37.77 -2.85
N THR A 258 -7.67 -38.83 -3.05
CA THR A 258 -9.02 -38.71 -3.62
C THR A 258 -9.95 -37.97 -2.65
N PRO A 259 -10.64 -36.90 -3.08
CA PRO A 259 -11.55 -36.17 -2.21
C PRO A 259 -12.70 -37.08 -1.75
N THR A 260 -13.04 -36.95 -0.48
CA THR A 260 -14.20 -37.62 0.12
C THR A 260 -15.51 -37.07 -0.45
N ARG A 261 -16.61 -37.82 -0.29
CA ARG A 261 -17.94 -37.37 -0.71
C ARG A 261 -18.36 -36.05 -0.05
N GLU A 262 -17.98 -35.85 1.21
CA GLU A 262 -18.30 -34.63 1.95
C GLU A 262 -17.50 -33.44 1.40
N GLU A 263 -16.21 -33.62 1.11
CA GLU A 263 -15.39 -32.57 0.49
C GLU A 263 -15.90 -32.17 -0.89
N ILE A 264 -16.33 -33.14 -1.71
CA ILE A 264 -16.97 -32.84 -3.01
C ILE A 264 -18.25 -32.03 -2.80
N ARG A 265 -19.08 -32.42 -1.83
CA ARG A 265 -20.31 -31.68 -1.50
C ARG A 265 -20.02 -30.24 -1.06
N CYS A 266 -18.97 -30.04 -0.25
CA CYS A 266 -18.52 -28.71 0.17
C CYS A 266 -17.98 -27.86 -0.99
N MET A 267 -17.37 -28.49 -2.00
CA MET A 267 -16.84 -27.79 -3.18
C MET A 267 -17.94 -27.45 -4.19
N ASN A 268 -18.79 -28.41 -4.53
CA ASN A 268 -19.94 -28.22 -5.40
C ASN A 268 -21.06 -29.21 -5.06
N PRO A 269 -22.14 -28.79 -4.38
CA PRO A 269 -23.22 -29.68 -3.98
C PRO A 269 -24.01 -30.25 -5.17
N ASN A 270 -23.94 -29.60 -6.35
CA ASN A 270 -24.63 -30.03 -7.57
C ASN A 270 -23.84 -31.04 -8.40
N TYR A 271 -22.62 -31.40 -8.00
CA TYR A 271 -21.78 -32.33 -8.74
C TYR A 271 -22.17 -33.79 -8.43
N THR A 272 -22.77 -34.48 -9.40
CA THR A 272 -23.38 -35.81 -9.22
C THR A 272 -22.55 -36.98 -9.77
N ASP A 273 -21.65 -36.72 -10.73
CA ASP A 273 -20.83 -37.76 -11.36
C ASP A 273 -19.49 -37.96 -10.67
N PHE A 274 -19.38 -38.94 -9.77
CA PHE A 274 -18.12 -39.31 -9.12
C PHE A 274 -17.67 -40.71 -9.53
N ARG A 275 -16.54 -40.79 -10.26
CA ARG A 275 -15.68 -41.99 -10.29
C ARG A 275 -14.22 -41.55 -10.41
N PHE A 276 -13.59 -41.34 -9.26
CA PHE A 276 -12.13 -41.19 -9.21
C PHE A 276 -11.49 -42.51 -8.77
N PRO A 277 -10.31 -42.86 -9.31
CA PRO A 277 -9.46 -43.88 -8.70
C PRO A 277 -9.21 -43.52 -7.23
N GLN A 278 -9.19 -44.52 -6.36
CA GLN A 278 -8.87 -44.32 -4.95
C GLN A 278 -7.36 -44.20 -4.77
N ILE A 279 -6.91 -42.97 -4.53
CA ILE A 279 -5.51 -42.58 -4.36
C ILE A 279 -5.35 -42.09 -2.92
N LYS A 280 -4.40 -42.67 -2.19
CA LYS A 280 -4.06 -42.20 -0.84
C LYS A 280 -3.29 -40.89 -0.92
N ALA A 281 -3.56 -39.97 0.01
CA ALA A 281 -2.82 -38.73 0.13
C ALA A 281 -1.32 -38.98 0.25
N HIS A 282 -0.54 -38.19 -0.51
CA HIS A 282 0.91 -38.24 -0.39
C HIS A 282 1.33 -37.45 0.85
N PRO A 283 2.13 -38.03 1.76
CA PRO A 283 2.56 -37.31 2.96
C PRO A 283 3.31 -36.02 2.60
N TRP A 284 2.89 -34.89 3.15
CA TRP A 284 3.46 -33.58 2.81
C TRP A 284 5.00 -33.49 2.97
N HIS A 285 5.56 -34.15 3.98
CA HIS A 285 7.02 -34.21 4.18
C HIS A 285 7.79 -34.95 3.08
N LYS A 286 7.09 -35.66 2.19
CA LYS A 286 7.65 -36.29 0.98
C LYS A 286 7.40 -35.46 -0.28
N VAL A 287 6.34 -34.66 -0.30
CA VAL A 287 6.08 -33.66 -1.35
C VAL A 287 7.19 -32.60 -1.32
N PHE A 288 7.51 -32.12 -0.12
CA PHE A 288 8.64 -31.22 0.11
C PHE A 288 9.91 -32.02 0.43
N HIS A 289 11.07 -31.38 0.33
CA HIS A 289 12.34 -32.02 0.68
C HIS A 289 12.45 -32.24 2.20
N LYS A 290 13.17 -33.29 2.64
CA LYS A 290 13.30 -33.67 4.08
C LYS A 290 13.80 -32.56 5.02
N ARG A 291 14.51 -31.56 4.50
CA ARG A 291 15.02 -30.40 5.26
C ARG A 291 14.04 -29.23 5.33
N MET A 292 12.83 -29.37 4.80
CA MET A 292 11.83 -28.31 4.82
C MET A 292 11.36 -28.09 6.26
N PRO A 293 11.26 -26.84 6.74
CA PRO A 293 10.72 -26.55 8.06
C PRO A 293 9.30 -27.11 8.23
N PRO A 294 9.00 -27.77 9.36
CA PRO A 294 7.67 -28.29 9.64
C PRO A 294 6.56 -27.22 9.54
N GLU A 295 6.85 -25.99 9.94
CA GLU A 295 5.90 -24.87 9.93
C GLU A 295 5.52 -24.45 8.51
N ALA A 296 6.45 -24.59 7.54
CA ALA A 296 6.18 -24.33 6.14
C ALA A 296 5.21 -25.37 5.56
N ILE A 297 5.44 -26.63 5.93
CA ILE A 297 4.59 -27.76 5.56
C ILE A 297 3.19 -27.63 6.18
N ASP A 298 3.11 -27.28 7.46
CA ASP A 298 1.85 -27.08 8.18
C ASP A 298 1.04 -25.95 7.52
N LEU A 299 1.67 -24.80 7.25
CA LEU A 299 1.01 -23.69 6.56
C LEU A 299 0.47 -24.10 5.18
N ALA A 300 1.29 -24.75 4.35
CA ALA A 300 0.85 -25.24 3.04
C ALA A 300 -0.36 -26.19 3.16
N SER A 301 -0.35 -27.08 4.15
CA SER A 301 -1.46 -28.02 4.38
C SER A 301 -2.74 -27.33 4.82
N ARG A 302 -2.68 -26.23 5.56
CA ARG A 302 -3.87 -25.45 5.99
C ARG A 302 -4.47 -24.62 4.85
N LEU A 303 -3.65 -24.19 3.89
CA LEU A 303 -4.09 -23.43 2.72
C LEU A 303 -4.69 -24.34 1.63
N LEU A 304 -4.08 -25.52 1.43
CA LEU A 304 -4.41 -26.46 0.35
C LEU A 304 -5.37 -27.56 0.84
N GLN A 305 -6.59 -27.13 1.18
CA GLN A 305 -7.69 -28.00 1.60
C GLN A 305 -8.77 -28.07 0.51
N TYR A 306 -9.38 -29.25 0.31
CA TYR A 306 -10.51 -29.40 -0.60
C TYR A 306 -11.70 -28.55 -0.17
N SER A 307 -12.14 -28.72 1.09
CA SER A 307 -13.26 -27.97 1.64
C SER A 307 -12.88 -26.48 1.77
N PRO A 308 -13.55 -25.56 1.05
CA PRO A 308 -13.15 -24.15 1.03
C PRO A 308 -13.21 -23.47 2.40
N SER A 309 -14.15 -23.91 3.25
CA SER A 309 -14.34 -23.42 4.62
C SER A 309 -13.28 -23.88 5.63
N LEU A 310 -12.49 -24.91 5.30
CA LEU A 310 -11.41 -25.39 6.17
C LEU A 310 -10.08 -24.68 5.89
N ARG A 311 -10.00 -23.88 4.82
CA ARG A 311 -8.83 -23.06 4.53
C ARG A 311 -8.77 -21.93 5.54
N CYS A 312 -7.59 -21.67 6.11
CA CYS A 312 -7.42 -20.50 6.96
C CYS A 312 -7.64 -19.21 6.15
N THR A 313 -8.14 -18.17 6.81
CA THR A 313 -8.22 -16.84 6.22
C THR A 313 -6.83 -16.26 5.98
N ALA A 314 -6.73 -15.23 5.13
CA ALA A 314 -5.47 -14.56 4.88
C ALA A 314 -4.86 -13.97 6.16
N LEU A 315 -5.68 -13.44 7.06
CA LEU A 315 -5.22 -12.86 8.32
C LEU A 315 -4.75 -13.93 9.32
N GLU A 316 -5.44 -15.08 9.40
CA GLU A 316 -4.97 -16.23 10.17
C GLU A 316 -3.66 -16.80 9.61
N ALA A 317 -3.49 -16.81 8.28
CA ALA A 317 -2.23 -17.17 7.65
C ALA A 317 -1.10 -16.23 8.07
N CYS A 318 -1.33 -14.91 8.09
CA CYS A 318 -0.35 -13.94 8.62
C CYS A 318 0.06 -14.23 10.07
N ALA A 319 -0.82 -14.80 10.89
CA ALA A 319 -0.56 -15.14 12.30
C ALA A 319 0.11 -16.52 12.49
N HIS A 320 0.36 -17.27 11.41
CA HIS A 320 0.95 -18.60 11.47
C HIS A 320 2.41 -18.57 11.97
N SER A 321 2.84 -19.66 12.62
CA SER A 321 4.19 -19.79 13.22
C SER A 321 5.32 -19.76 12.19
N PHE A 322 5.01 -20.09 10.94
CA PHE A 322 5.94 -19.97 9.81
C PHE A 322 6.53 -18.55 9.69
N PHE A 323 5.78 -17.53 10.11
CA PHE A 323 6.19 -16.13 10.06
C PHE A 323 6.78 -15.59 11.36
N ASP A 324 6.95 -16.40 12.41
CA ASP A 324 7.45 -15.95 13.72
C ASP A 324 8.81 -15.27 13.62
N GLU A 325 9.71 -15.78 12.78
CA GLU A 325 11.03 -15.18 12.50
C GLU A 325 10.93 -13.72 12.03
N LEU A 326 9.87 -13.34 11.29
CA LEU A 326 9.68 -11.95 10.86
C LEU A 326 9.31 -11.02 12.03
N ARG A 327 8.73 -11.59 13.09
CA ARG A 327 8.26 -10.87 14.29
C ARG A 327 9.32 -10.79 15.38
N GLU A 328 10.54 -11.26 15.12
CA GLU A 328 11.67 -11.07 16.04
C GLU A 328 12.20 -9.62 15.95
N PRO A 329 12.54 -8.96 17.08
CA PRO A 329 12.96 -7.55 17.08
C PRO A 329 14.22 -7.28 16.25
N ASN A 330 15.09 -8.28 16.14
CA ASN A 330 16.35 -8.25 15.41
C ASN A 330 16.25 -8.92 14.03
N ALA A 331 15.05 -9.25 13.55
CA ALA A 331 14.87 -9.82 12.21
C ALA A 331 15.38 -8.83 11.15
N ARG A 332 16.24 -9.31 10.23
CA ARG A 332 16.86 -8.51 9.17
C ARG A 332 16.92 -9.32 7.88
N LEU A 333 17.05 -8.60 6.77
CA LEU A 333 17.36 -9.21 5.48
C LEU A 333 18.77 -9.86 5.52
N PRO A 334 19.07 -10.83 4.63
CA PRO A 334 20.40 -11.46 4.57
C PRO A 334 21.57 -10.47 4.40
N ASN A 335 21.32 -9.30 3.81
CA ASN A 335 22.30 -8.22 3.66
C ASN A 335 22.34 -7.26 4.87
N SER A 336 21.79 -7.66 6.02
CA SER A 336 21.66 -6.89 7.27
C SER A 336 20.78 -5.64 7.21
N ARG A 337 20.14 -5.34 6.08
CA ARG A 337 19.16 -4.24 5.98
C ARG A 337 17.90 -4.56 6.78
N PRO A 338 17.18 -3.54 7.29
CA PRO A 338 15.89 -3.75 7.94
C PRO A 338 14.87 -4.38 6.97
N LEU A 339 13.92 -5.14 7.54
CA LEU A 339 12.75 -5.60 6.80
C LEU A 339 11.86 -4.39 6.42
N PRO A 340 11.07 -4.46 5.32
CA PRO A 340 10.06 -3.45 5.02
C PRO A 340 8.99 -3.38 6.12
N PRO A 341 8.12 -2.36 6.15
CA PRO A 341 7.04 -2.27 7.14
C PRO A 341 6.06 -3.46 7.05
N LEU A 342 6.06 -4.33 8.07
CA LEU A 342 5.21 -5.54 8.12
C LEU A 342 4.03 -5.44 9.10
N PHE A 343 4.16 -4.62 10.14
CA PHE A 343 3.24 -4.62 11.29
C PHE A 343 2.41 -3.35 11.42
N ASN A 344 2.47 -2.48 10.42
CA ASN A 344 1.70 -1.24 10.33
C ASN A 344 0.26 -1.48 9.85
N PHE A 345 -0.43 -2.41 10.51
CA PHE A 345 -1.79 -2.82 10.17
C PHE A 345 -2.79 -1.66 10.26
N LYS A 346 -3.77 -1.60 9.35
CA LYS A 346 -4.85 -0.60 9.35
C LYS A 346 -6.23 -1.28 9.39
N GLN A 347 -7.06 -1.05 8.37
CA GLN A 347 -8.43 -1.54 8.28
C GLN A 347 -8.52 -3.06 8.09
N GLU A 348 -7.42 -3.73 7.70
CA GLU A 348 -7.40 -5.19 7.52
C GLU A 348 -7.58 -5.99 8.82
N LEU A 349 -7.45 -5.35 9.99
CA LEU A 349 -7.75 -5.97 11.30
C LEU A 349 -9.24 -5.88 11.69
N ALA A 350 -10.09 -5.26 10.85
CA ALA A 350 -11.51 -5.15 11.15
C ALA A 350 -12.15 -6.54 11.35
N GLY A 351 -12.78 -6.74 12.51
CA GLY A 351 -13.40 -8.01 12.89
C GLY A 351 -12.43 -9.08 13.43
N ALA A 352 -11.13 -8.79 13.53
CA ALA A 352 -10.16 -9.71 14.12
C ALA A 352 -10.33 -9.82 15.65
N SER A 353 -10.15 -11.03 16.19
CA SER A 353 -10.19 -11.22 17.65
C SER A 353 -8.96 -10.61 18.33
N PRO A 354 -9.06 -10.19 19.60
CA PRO A 354 -7.91 -9.69 20.36
C PRO A 354 -6.72 -10.66 20.39
N GLU A 355 -6.98 -11.96 20.46
CA GLU A 355 -5.94 -13.00 20.43
C GLU A 355 -5.20 -13.02 19.10
N LEU A 356 -5.93 -12.86 17.98
CA LEU A 356 -5.35 -12.81 16.65
C LEU A 356 -4.50 -11.55 16.47
N VAL A 357 -5.02 -10.38 16.87
CA VAL A 357 -4.27 -9.12 16.85
C VAL A 357 -2.99 -9.22 17.69
N ASN A 358 -3.05 -9.87 18.85
CA ASN A 358 -1.90 -10.06 19.72
C ASN A 358 -0.80 -10.93 19.09
N LYS A 359 -1.16 -11.91 18.26
CA LYS A 359 -0.20 -12.71 17.49
C LYS A 359 0.38 -11.96 16.29
N LEU A 360 -0.39 -11.08 15.67
CA LEU A 360 0.02 -10.35 14.47
C LEU A 360 0.97 -9.19 14.78
N ILE A 361 0.70 -8.43 15.85
CA ILE A 361 1.50 -7.27 16.25
C ILE A 361 2.41 -7.68 17.41
N PRO A 362 3.73 -7.84 17.20
CA PRO A 362 4.63 -8.28 18.25
C PRO A 362 4.86 -7.21 19.32
N ASP A 363 5.19 -7.62 20.54
CA ASP A 363 5.28 -6.71 21.69
C ASP A 363 6.36 -5.65 21.56
N HIS A 364 7.41 -5.87 20.78
CA HIS A 364 8.40 -4.82 20.52
C HIS A 364 7.84 -3.74 19.56
N VAL A 365 6.94 -4.10 18.64
CA VAL A 365 6.21 -3.13 17.82
C VAL A 365 5.13 -2.46 18.65
N LYS A 366 4.39 -3.20 19.48
CA LYS A 366 3.45 -2.59 20.44
C LYS A 366 4.18 -1.65 21.38
N ARG A 367 5.36 -2.01 21.88
CA ARG A 367 6.18 -1.14 22.72
C ARG A 367 6.83 -0.01 21.96
N GLN A 368 7.16 -0.15 20.68
CA GLN A 368 7.51 1.01 19.87
C GLN A 368 6.31 1.92 19.70
N LEU A 369 5.16 1.33 19.39
CA LEU A 369 3.86 1.98 19.36
C LEU A 369 3.51 2.59 20.70
N VAL A 370 3.94 2.07 21.88
CA VAL A 370 3.68 2.48 23.29
C VAL A 370 4.75 3.39 23.89
N SER A 371 6.00 3.27 23.48
CA SER A 371 7.01 4.31 23.66
C SER A 371 6.74 5.49 22.74
N SER A 372 6.04 5.25 21.63
CA SER A 372 5.35 6.25 20.82
C SER A 372 3.85 6.29 21.14
N SER A 373 3.39 5.64 22.22
CA SER A 373 2.00 5.66 22.73
C SER A 373 1.90 5.84 24.25
N ASP A 374 2.46 6.96 24.68
CA ASP A 374 1.68 7.99 25.39
C ASP A 374 0.71 8.73 24.41
N SER A 375 0.25 8.03 23.39
CA SER A 375 -0.39 8.51 22.15
C SER A 375 -0.89 7.32 21.33
N LEU A 376 -2.19 7.05 21.45
CA LEU A 376 -3.06 6.53 20.37
C LEU A 376 -3.24 5.02 20.19
N LEU A 377 -4.28 4.49 20.84
CA LEU A 377 -5.42 3.81 20.19
C LEU A 377 -6.61 3.72 21.16
N SER A 378 -7.83 3.94 20.67
CA SER A 378 -9.01 3.32 21.28
C SER A 378 -9.99 2.78 20.23
N PRO A 379 -10.71 1.68 20.50
CA PRO A 379 -11.30 0.79 19.51
C PRO A 379 -12.74 1.19 19.12
N LYS A 380 -12.97 2.47 18.80
CA LYS A 380 -14.30 2.99 18.39
C LYS A 380 -14.23 4.11 17.35
N GLY A 381 -13.55 3.88 16.22
CA GLY A 381 -13.84 4.55 14.95
C GLY A 381 -13.87 6.09 14.94
N VAL A 382 -12.94 6.76 15.63
CA VAL A 382 -12.72 8.22 15.54
C VAL A 382 -11.23 8.58 15.53
N ASN A 383 -10.94 9.66 14.81
CA ASN A 383 -9.75 10.10 14.10
C ASN A 383 -8.42 10.19 14.90
N TYR A 384 -7.34 9.59 14.36
CA TYR A 384 -5.97 9.66 14.90
C TYR A 384 -5.44 11.10 15.01
N GLU A 385 -5.94 12.00 14.16
CA GLU A 385 -5.59 13.42 14.13
C GLU A 385 -6.04 14.14 15.40
N VAL A 386 -7.20 13.79 15.97
CA VAL A 386 -7.70 14.36 17.23
C VAL A 386 -6.67 14.18 18.34
N ALA A 387 -6.15 12.98 18.51
CA ALA A 387 -5.21 12.73 19.59
C ALA A 387 -3.80 13.24 19.29
N ALA A 388 -3.39 13.28 18.01
CA ALA A 388 -2.16 13.97 17.64
C ALA A 388 -2.24 15.45 18.04
N LEU A 389 -3.37 16.11 17.76
CA LEU A 389 -3.64 17.49 18.15
C LEU A 389 -3.80 17.68 19.66
N MET A 390 -4.42 16.73 20.37
CA MET A 390 -4.48 16.78 21.85
C MET A 390 -3.08 16.64 22.47
N ALA A 391 -2.22 15.80 21.91
CA ALA A 391 -0.84 15.70 22.35
C ALA A 391 -0.04 16.98 22.07
N VAL A 392 -0.30 17.66 20.95
CA VAL A 392 0.24 19.01 20.66
C VAL A 392 -0.26 20.01 21.71
N LYS A 393 -1.57 20.08 21.96
CA LYS A 393 -2.18 20.94 22.99
C LYS A 393 -1.57 20.70 24.37
N ASN A 394 -1.38 19.44 24.78
CA ASN A 394 -0.82 19.10 26.09
C ASN A 394 0.66 19.48 26.27
N LYS A 395 1.42 19.65 25.17
CA LYS A 395 2.81 20.12 25.21
C LYS A 395 2.93 21.64 25.13
N MET A 396 1.85 22.32 24.78
CA MET A 396 1.74 23.78 24.77
C MET A 396 1.12 24.25 26.10
N ARG A 397 1.62 25.38 26.59
CA ARG A 397 0.96 26.16 27.64
C ARG A 397 0.19 27.28 26.96
N ASP A 398 -1.09 27.34 27.26
CA ASP A 398 -2.05 28.25 26.65
C ASP A 398 -2.65 29.17 27.73
N GLU A 399 -1.92 30.24 28.06
CA GLU A 399 -2.35 31.20 29.09
C GLU A 399 -3.59 32.01 28.67
N PHE A 400 -3.85 32.09 27.37
CA PHE A 400 -4.96 32.86 26.80
C PHE A 400 -6.16 31.99 26.41
N HIS A 401 -6.13 30.70 26.73
CA HIS A 401 -7.23 29.76 26.50
C HIS A 401 -7.67 29.68 25.02
N VAL A 402 -6.75 29.93 24.07
CA VAL A 402 -7.07 29.93 22.62
C VAL A 402 -7.34 28.52 22.08
N LEU A 403 -6.85 27.49 22.75
CA LEU A 403 -7.01 26.07 22.42
C LEU A 403 -8.15 25.41 23.21
N ASP A 404 -8.93 26.13 24.02
CA ASP A 404 -10.02 25.53 24.83
C ASP A 404 -11.05 24.78 23.97
N GLY A 405 -11.27 25.23 22.73
CA GLY A 405 -12.14 24.54 21.75
C GLY A 405 -11.60 23.22 21.19
N TRP A 406 -10.35 22.86 21.47
CA TRP A 406 -9.79 21.54 21.12
C TRP A 406 -10.19 20.54 22.19
N ASP A 407 -11.23 19.76 21.91
CA ASP A 407 -11.83 18.82 22.86
C ASP A 407 -11.68 17.39 22.37
N ILE A 408 -11.04 16.55 23.18
CA ILE A 408 -10.89 15.10 22.92
C ILE A 408 -12.24 14.38 22.73
N ASN A 409 -13.33 14.94 23.24
CA ASN A 409 -14.68 14.40 23.07
C ASN A 409 -15.36 14.85 21.76
N SER A 410 -14.81 15.85 21.07
CA SER A 410 -15.23 16.23 19.72
C SER A 410 -14.61 15.29 18.69
N VAL A 411 -15.48 14.56 17.98
CA VAL A 411 -15.06 13.53 17.03
C VAL A 411 -14.50 14.07 15.71
N ASP A 412 -14.59 15.38 15.50
CA ASP A 412 -14.17 16.05 14.27
C ASP A 412 -13.24 17.23 14.58
N PRO A 413 -11.91 17.08 14.39
CA PRO A 413 -10.94 18.14 14.65
C PRO A 413 -11.10 19.32 13.69
N CYS A 414 -11.83 19.15 12.58
CA CYS A 414 -12.11 20.23 11.63
C CYS A 414 -13.07 21.28 12.17
N THR A 415 -13.71 21.00 13.30
CA THR A 415 -14.54 21.97 14.03
C THR A 415 -13.73 22.82 15.01
N TRP A 416 -12.45 22.51 15.21
CA TRP A 416 -11.61 23.17 16.21
C TRP A 416 -11.03 24.47 15.66
N ASN A 417 -10.96 25.49 16.52
CA ASN A 417 -10.34 26.76 16.15
C ASN A 417 -8.90 26.54 15.66
N MET A 418 -8.49 27.26 14.62
CA MET A 418 -7.12 27.22 14.08
C MET A 418 -6.73 25.89 13.41
N VAL A 419 -7.67 24.95 13.24
CA VAL A 419 -7.51 23.72 12.46
C VAL A 419 -8.32 23.87 11.17
N SER A 420 -7.67 23.68 10.02
CA SER A 420 -8.36 23.61 8.72
C SER A 420 -8.19 22.23 8.13
N CYS A 421 -9.25 21.71 7.52
CA CYS A 421 -9.27 20.39 6.92
C CYS A 421 -9.50 20.41 5.41
N SER A 422 -9.09 19.33 4.75
CA SER A 422 -9.46 19.06 3.37
C SER A 422 -10.96 18.71 3.26
N VAL A 423 -11.47 18.67 2.04
CA VAL A 423 -12.86 18.25 1.77
C VAL A 423 -13.13 16.80 2.17
N GLU A 424 -12.08 15.98 2.25
CA GLU A 424 -12.10 14.60 2.71
C GLU A 424 -12.01 14.47 4.25
N GLY A 425 -11.90 15.58 4.99
CA GLY A 425 -11.92 15.63 6.45
C GLY A 425 -10.57 15.40 7.13
N PHE A 426 -9.45 15.52 6.41
CA PHE A 426 -8.10 15.42 6.98
C PHE A 426 -7.56 16.79 7.36
N VAL A 427 -6.80 16.88 8.45
CA VAL A 427 -6.15 18.11 8.91
C VAL A 427 -5.04 18.51 7.94
N VAL A 428 -5.18 19.68 7.32
CA VAL A 428 -4.24 20.21 6.32
C VAL A 428 -3.55 21.50 6.75
N SER A 429 -4.13 22.27 7.67
CA SER A 429 -3.55 23.52 8.17
C SER A 429 -3.67 23.64 9.68
N LEU A 430 -2.62 24.14 10.33
CA LEU A 430 -2.63 24.60 11.71
C LEU A 430 -2.15 26.06 11.78
N GLU A 431 -3.04 26.96 12.20
CA GLU A 431 -2.87 28.42 12.12
C GLU A 431 -2.88 29.06 13.51
N MET A 432 -1.82 28.83 14.28
CA MET A 432 -1.72 29.26 15.68
C MET A 432 -0.68 30.38 15.88
N ALA A 433 -0.46 31.20 14.87
CA ALA A 433 0.48 32.33 14.93
C ALA A 433 0.00 33.44 15.88
N SER A 434 0.95 34.05 16.60
CA SER A 434 0.73 35.19 17.50
C SER A 434 -0.36 34.95 18.55
N LYS A 435 -0.40 33.74 19.13
CA LYS A 435 -1.41 33.34 20.14
C LYS A 435 -0.89 33.34 21.57
N GLY A 436 0.36 33.73 21.78
CA GLY A 436 0.98 33.74 23.11
C GLY A 436 1.21 32.34 23.68
N LEU A 437 1.26 31.31 22.82
CA LEU A 437 1.50 29.93 23.23
C LEU A 437 2.95 29.77 23.69
N SER A 438 3.18 29.05 24.79
CA SER A 438 4.52 28.68 25.25
C SER A 438 4.65 27.16 25.41
N GLY A 439 5.83 26.64 25.81
CA GLY A 439 6.06 25.20 25.93
C GLY A 439 6.86 24.63 24.76
N THR A 440 6.52 23.43 24.27
CA THR A 440 7.28 22.70 23.23
C THR A 440 6.37 22.11 22.16
N ILE A 441 6.89 21.81 20.96
CA ILE A 441 6.13 21.07 19.93
C ILE A 441 6.21 19.57 20.24
N SER A 442 5.06 18.90 20.28
CA SER A 442 4.99 17.43 20.45
C SER A 442 5.49 16.70 19.20
N PRO A 443 6.35 15.66 19.32
CA PRO A 443 6.74 14.79 18.20
C PRO A 443 5.55 14.15 17.46
N THR A 444 4.41 13.96 18.14
CA THR A 444 3.17 13.41 17.55
C THR A 444 2.62 14.25 16.41
N ILE A 445 3.09 15.49 16.24
CA ILE A 445 2.74 16.32 15.08
C ILE A 445 3.07 15.60 13.76
N GLY A 446 4.11 14.75 13.73
CA GLY A 446 4.49 13.96 12.55
C GLY A 446 3.44 12.92 12.11
N SER A 447 2.40 12.69 12.92
CA SER A 447 1.29 11.79 12.55
C SER A 447 0.25 12.44 11.63
N LEU A 448 0.23 13.77 11.49
CA LEU A 448 -0.72 14.48 10.61
C LEU A 448 -0.27 14.39 9.14
N SER A 449 -0.34 13.21 8.53
CA SER A 449 0.30 12.92 7.23
C SER A 449 -0.14 13.81 6.06
N HIS A 450 -1.29 14.46 6.19
CA HIS A 450 -1.85 15.38 5.19
C HIS A 450 -1.60 16.86 5.50
N LEU A 451 -0.84 17.17 6.56
CA LEU A 451 -0.55 18.55 6.95
C LEU A 451 0.31 19.23 5.90
N LYS A 452 -0.20 20.33 5.33
CA LYS A 452 0.45 21.14 4.29
C LYS A 452 1.00 22.44 4.85
N THR A 453 0.31 23.02 5.82
CA THR A 453 0.63 24.33 6.38
C THR A 453 0.68 24.26 7.89
N MET A 454 1.77 24.74 8.48
CA MET A 454 1.91 24.87 9.93
C MET A 454 2.51 26.23 10.27
N LEU A 455 1.68 27.11 10.84
CA LEU A 455 2.05 28.47 11.23
C LEU A 455 2.04 28.59 12.76
N LEU A 456 3.24 28.66 13.35
CA LEU A 456 3.45 28.81 14.78
C LEU A 456 4.23 30.09 15.13
N HIS A 457 4.44 30.99 14.17
CA HIS A 457 5.31 32.14 14.36
C HIS A 457 4.82 33.12 15.43
N ASP A 458 5.74 33.91 15.96
CA ASP A 458 5.51 34.94 16.98
C ASP A 458 4.80 34.41 18.25
N ASN A 459 5.28 33.27 18.75
CA ASN A 459 4.87 32.67 20.01
C ASN A 459 6.07 32.57 20.97
N GLN A 460 5.87 31.96 22.12
CA GLN A 460 6.90 31.74 23.15
C GLN A 460 7.28 30.25 23.24
N LEU A 461 7.16 29.51 22.13
CA LEU A 461 7.52 28.09 22.08
C LEU A 461 9.03 27.92 22.17
N SER A 462 9.48 26.86 22.84
CA SER A 462 10.86 26.61 23.21
C SER A 462 11.23 25.14 23.02
N GLY A 463 12.47 24.76 23.36
CA GLY A 463 12.98 23.40 23.18
C GLY A 463 13.50 23.14 21.77
N THR A 464 13.68 21.87 21.40
CA THR A 464 14.18 21.47 20.07
C THR A 464 13.05 21.29 19.08
N ILE A 465 13.33 21.55 17.80
CA ILE A 465 12.40 21.21 16.70
C ILE A 465 12.35 19.67 16.56
N PRO A 466 11.18 19.02 16.65
CA PRO A 466 11.07 17.56 16.53
C PRO A 466 11.47 17.05 15.15
N ALA A 467 12.24 15.96 15.09
CA ALA A 467 12.67 15.36 13.82
C ALA A 467 11.50 14.73 13.05
N GLU A 468 10.43 14.38 13.76
CA GLU A 468 9.18 13.81 13.26
C GLU A 468 8.41 14.75 12.34
N LEU A 469 8.70 16.07 12.37
CA LEU A 469 8.19 16.99 11.34
C LEU A 469 8.65 16.57 9.93
N GLY A 470 9.79 15.89 9.81
CA GLY A 470 10.26 15.32 8.55
C GLY A 470 9.47 14.09 8.06
N MET A 471 8.46 13.62 8.80
CA MET A 471 7.52 12.59 8.34
C MET A 471 6.34 13.18 7.56
N LEU A 472 6.16 14.51 7.60
CA LEU A 472 5.04 15.21 6.97
C LEU A 472 5.30 15.39 5.47
N SER A 473 5.18 14.32 4.70
CA SER A 473 5.53 14.30 3.27
C SER A 473 4.79 15.34 2.43
N GLU A 474 3.61 15.77 2.85
CA GLU A 474 2.81 16.80 2.16
C GLU A 474 3.09 18.24 2.63
N LEU A 475 3.98 18.44 3.62
CA LEU A 475 4.23 19.77 4.20
C LEU A 475 4.86 20.71 3.18
N GLN A 476 4.22 21.86 2.97
CA GLN A 476 4.62 22.88 2.01
C GLN A 476 5.16 24.14 2.70
N MET A 477 4.54 24.51 3.82
CA MET A 477 4.86 25.72 4.57
C MET A 477 4.98 25.40 6.06
N LEU A 478 6.15 25.72 6.63
CA LEU A 478 6.44 25.61 8.04
C LEU A 478 7.04 26.93 8.53
N ASP A 479 6.29 27.66 9.37
CA ASP A 479 6.77 28.89 9.98
C ASP A 479 6.87 28.77 11.49
N LEU A 480 8.11 28.74 11.97
CA LEU A 480 8.49 28.67 13.38
C LEU A 480 9.19 29.96 13.84
N SER A 481 9.21 31.01 13.02
CA SER A 481 9.93 32.25 13.32
C SER A 481 9.37 32.98 14.55
N GLY A 482 10.17 33.87 15.16
CA GLY A 482 9.73 34.61 16.34
C GLY A 482 9.46 33.77 17.61
N ASN A 483 10.02 32.55 17.70
CA ASN A 483 9.95 31.68 18.88
C ASN A 483 11.31 31.57 19.60
N GLN A 484 11.39 30.72 20.63
CA GLN A 484 12.55 30.48 21.49
C GLN A 484 13.14 29.08 21.31
N PHE A 485 13.05 28.50 20.11
CA PHE A 485 13.62 27.17 19.81
C PHE A 485 15.15 27.18 19.91
N VAL A 486 15.71 26.04 20.33
CA VAL A 486 17.16 25.81 20.51
C VAL A 486 17.58 24.50 19.87
N GLY A 487 18.89 24.31 19.67
CA GLY A 487 19.45 23.11 19.05
C GLY A 487 19.50 23.17 17.53
N ASP A 488 19.67 22.00 16.90
CA ASP A 488 19.89 21.87 15.45
C ASP A 488 18.54 21.79 14.72
N ILE A 489 18.52 22.29 13.49
CA ILE A 489 17.40 22.01 12.56
C ILE A 489 17.50 20.54 12.15
N PRO A 490 16.47 19.70 12.38
CA PRO A 490 16.51 18.30 12.01
C PRO A 490 16.78 18.11 10.51
N SER A 491 17.77 17.29 10.16
CA SER A 491 18.09 17.00 8.76
C SER A 491 16.92 16.36 8.00
N SER A 492 16.00 15.71 8.71
CA SER A 492 14.76 15.14 8.18
C SER A 492 13.89 16.17 7.45
N LEU A 493 13.90 17.44 7.87
CA LEU A 493 13.16 18.52 7.19
C LEU A 493 13.72 18.81 5.79
N GLY A 494 15.02 18.59 5.57
CA GLY A 494 15.67 18.80 4.28
C GLY A 494 15.35 17.71 3.24
N PHE A 495 14.70 16.62 3.66
CA PHE A 495 14.26 15.53 2.78
C PHE A 495 12.76 15.62 2.45
N LEU A 496 12.05 16.65 2.92
CA LEU A 496 10.64 16.81 2.63
C LEU A 496 10.44 17.23 1.15
N PRO A 497 9.71 16.43 0.36
CA PRO A 497 9.66 16.61 -1.09
C PRO A 497 8.89 17.87 -1.53
N HIS A 498 8.01 18.39 -0.68
CA HIS A 498 7.11 19.51 -1.01
C HIS A 498 7.37 20.79 -0.18
N LEU A 499 8.31 20.75 0.77
CA LEU A 499 8.58 21.89 1.64
C LEU A 499 9.20 23.04 0.83
N THR A 500 8.43 24.11 0.67
CA THR A 500 8.79 25.26 -0.17
C THR A 500 9.14 26.47 0.68
N TYR A 501 8.46 26.63 1.82
CA TYR A 501 8.66 27.74 2.74
C TYR A 501 8.99 27.20 4.13
N PHE A 502 10.21 27.43 4.58
CA PHE A 502 10.63 27.14 5.94
C PHE A 502 11.20 28.39 6.59
N PHE A 503 10.50 28.90 7.59
CA PHE A 503 10.92 30.04 8.39
C PHE A 503 11.24 29.59 9.79
N THR A 504 12.39 30.03 10.30
CA THR A 504 12.84 29.74 11.66
C THR A 504 13.56 30.96 12.21
N GLY A 505 13.45 31.20 13.52
CA GLY A 505 14.00 32.38 14.18
C GLY A 505 14.23 32.15 15.68
N GLY A 506 15.24 32.82 16.23
CA GLY A 506 15.70 32.68 17.62
C GLY A 506 16.83 31.66 17.77
N LEU A 507 17.95 32.07 18.42
CA LEU A 507 19.14 31.34 18.94
C LEU A 507 19.68 30.04 18.29
N ILE A 508 19.11 29.51 17.20
CA ILE A 508 19.70 28.49 16.34
C ILE A 508 20.93 29.15 15.74
N ARG A 509 22.11 28.82 16.29
CA ARG A 509 23.37 29.46 15.88
C ARG A 509 23.47 29.36 14.36
N THR A 510 23.82 30.47 13.71
CA THR A 510 24.03 30.58 12.26
C THR A 510 24.91 29.46 11.68
N THR A 511 25.78 28.84 12.50
CA THR A 511 26.56 27.64 12.14
C THR A 511 25.74 26.39 11.81
N TYR A 512 24.54 26.21 12.36
CA TYR A 512 23.69 25.05 12.09
C TYR A 512 22.82 25.21 10.85
N LEU A 513 22.44 26.45 10.53
CA LEU A 513 21.75 26.79 9.29
C LEU A 513 22.62 26.46 8.07
N VAL A 514 23.92 26.76 8.13
CA VAL A 514 24.88 26.45 7.05
C VAL A 514 25.03 24.94 6.85
N LYS A 515 25.06 24.14 7.93
CA LYS A 515 25.09 22.67 7.84
C LYS A 515 23.82 22.10 7.19
N PHE A 516 22.65 22.66 7.51
CA PHE A 516 21.38 22.24 6.92
C PHE A 516 21.29 22.60 5.43
N LEU A 517 21.71 23.81 5.04
CA LEU A 517 21.71 24.26 3.65
C LEU A 517 22.63 23.44 2.73
N VAL A 518 23.73 22.89 3.26
CA VAL A 518 24.66 22.01 2.51
C VAL A 518 24.06 20.62 2.21
N LEU A 519 23.01 20.21 2.93
CA LEU A 519 22.33 18.94 2.73
C LEU A 519 21.14 19.01 1.76
N LEU A 520 20.76 20.22 1.31
CA LEU A 520 19.63 20.41 0.39
C LEU A 520 20.03 20.15 -1.07
N PRO A 521 19.15 19.53 -1.89
CA PRO A 521 19.29 19.54 -3.34
C PRO A 521 19.34 20.98 -3.87
N ILE A 522 20.17 21.26 -4.89
CA ILE A 522 20.35 22.62 -5.48
C ILE A 522 19.01 23.27 -5.88
N SER A 523 18.02 22.48 -6.30
CA SER A 523 16.67 22.93 -6.66
C SER A 523 15.86 23.51 -5.49
N GLN A 524 16.22 23.18 -4.25
CA GLN A 524 15.58 23.70 -3.04
C GLN A 524 16.39 24.81 -2.35
N VAL A 525 17.57 25.18 -2.86
CA VAL A 525 18.40 26.24 -2.24
C VAL A 525 17.86 27.66 -2.54
N PHE A 526 17.19 27.85 -3.68
CA PHE A 526 16.76 29.17 -4.15
C PHE A 526 15.62 29.84 -3.36
N PRO A 527 14.57 29.15 -2.89
CA PRO A 527 13.53 29.74 -2.03
C PRO A 527 14.07 30.16 -0.65
N PHE A 528 15.08 29.46 -0.15
CA PHE A 528 15.67 29.70 1.17
C PHE A 528 16.57 30.94 1.24
N TRP A 529 17.20 31.33 0.12
CA TRP A 529 18.11 32.48 0.07
C TRP A 529 17.39 33.85 0.08
N ILE A 530 16.15 33.92 -0.40
CA ILE A 530 15.42 35.19 -0.60
C ILE A 530 14.98 35.85 0.72
N TYR A 531 14.85 35.09 1.82
CA TYR A 531 14.39 35.63 3.11
C TYR A 531 15.50 35.92 4.13
N LEU A 532 16.70 35.38 3.95
CA LEU A 532 17.87 35.71 4.78
C LEU A 532 18.29 37.19 4.66
N SER A 533 17.88 37.86 3.58
CA SER A 533 18.18 39.28 3.33
C SER A 533 17.35 40.25 4.20
N ILE A 534 16.22 39.82 4.77
CA ILE A 534 15.27 40.73 5.42
C ILE A 534 15.52 40.89 6.93
N ILE A 535 16.20 39.93 7.59
CA ILE A 535 16.36 39.94 9.07
C ILE A 535 17.69 40.57 9.54
N SER A 536 18.60 40.96 8.62
CA SER A 536 19.95 41.42 9.02
C SER A 536 20.23 42.92 8.94
N VAL A 537 19.26 43.80 8.58
CA VAL A 537 19.52 45.25 8.57
C VAL A 537 18.26 46.06 8.94
N VAL A 538 17.99 46.19 10.23
CA VAL A 538 17.31 47.39 10.77
C VAL A 538 18.41 48.23 11.43
N PRO A 539 18.81 49.39 10.85
CA PRO A 539 19.68 50.31 11.55
C PRO A 539 18.83 51.07 12.58
N LEU A 540 19.13 50.88 13.87
CA LEU A 540 18.64 51.77 14.91
C LEU A 540 19.12 53.20 14.61
N PRO A 541 18.23 54.21 14.51
CA PRO A 541 18.67 55.58 14.35
C PRO A 541 19.19 56.13 15.68
N LYS A 542 20.50 56.40 15.67
CA LYS A 542 21.15 57.69 15.94
C LYS A 542 21.05 58.37 17.32
N TYR A 543 22.27 58.80 17.71
CA TYR A 543 22.72 59.89 18.59
C TYR A 543 22.78 59.65 20.09
#